data_AF-A0A243RRX9-F1
#
_entry.id   AF-A0A243RRX9-F1
#
_cell.length_a   1.000
_cell.length_b   1.000
_cell.length_c   1.000
_cell.angle_alpha   90.00
_cell.angle_beta   90.00
_cell.angle_gamma   90.00
#
_symmetry.space_group_name_H-M   'P 1'
#
loop_
_entity.id
_entity.type
_entity.pdbx_description
1 polymer ?
#
loop_
_entity_poly.entity_id
_entity_poly.type
_entity_poly.pdbx_seq_one_letter_code
_entity_poly.pdbx_strand_id
1 'polypeptide(L)'
;MNAAERERRQICDAVAAVIAGAIEDVLAEHPDATPEAQARKAVRVLRALGWHITAAPPCALETAECEPGNTSTPTDHSAAALRSA
;
A
#
# COMPACT_ATOMS: atom_id res chain seq x y z
N MET A 1 -26.10 21.91 -1.31
CA MET A 1 -25.43 20.63 -1.05
C MET A 1 -26.41 19.50 -1.32
N ASN A 2 -26.19 18.72 -2.38
CA ASN A 2 -27.07 17.61 -2.76
C ASN A 2 -26.79 16.35 -1.91
N ALA A 3 -27.60 15.30 -2.09
CA ALA A 3 -27.47 14.06 -1.31
C ALA A 3 -26.11 13.37 -1.52
N ALA A 4 -25.62 13.31 -2.75
CA ALA A 4 -24.33 12.69 -3.09
C ALA A 4 -23.14 13.44 -2.47
N GLU A 5 -23.18 14.77 -2.43
CA GLU A 5 -22.15 15.59 -1.79
C GLU A 5 -22.10 15.37 -0.27
N ARG A 6 -23.27 15.16 0.35
CA ARG A 6 -23.38 14.86 1.78
C ARG A 6 -22.82 13.48 2.10
N GLU A 7 -23.21 12.47 1.33
CA GLU A 7 -22.71 11.11 1.46
C GLU A 7 -21.19 11.05 1.28
N ARG A 8 -20.66 11.69 0.23
CA ARG A 8 -19.21 11.82 0.03
C ARG A 8 -18.51 12.42 1.24
N ARG A 9 -19.07 13.49 1.81
CA ARG A 9 -18.50 14.13 3.00
C ARG A 9 -18.48 13.18 4.20
N GLN A 10 -19.57 12.44 4.43
CA GLN A 10 -19.63 11.46 5.52
C GLN A 10 -18.59 10.35 5.36
N ILE A 11 -18.37 9.87 4.13
CA ILE A 11 -17.31 8.89 3.84
C ILE A 11 -15.93 9.50 4.12
N CYS A 12 -15.66 10.73 3.67
CA CYS A 12 -14.40 11.40 3.95
C CYS A 12 -14.16 11.61 5.45
N ASP A 13 -15.19 12.01 6.19
CA ASP A 13 -15.11 12.21 7.64
C ASP A 13 -14.84 10.87 8.36
N ALA A 14 -15.48 9.79 7.94
CA ALA A 14 -15.25 8.45 8.48
C ALA A 14 -13.82 7.95 8.20
N VAL A 15 -13.30 8.15 6.99
CA VAL A 15 -11.91 7.81 6.64
C VAL A 15 -10.92 8.61 7.46
N ALA A 16 -11.16 9.92 7.64
CA ALA A 16 -10.32 10.77 8.46
C ALA A 16 -10.27 10.30 9.93
N ALA A 17 -11.42 9.91 10.50
CA ALA A 17 -11.50 9.39 11.85
C ALA A 17 -10.71 8.09 12.03
N VAL A 18 -10.76 7.17 11.06
CA VAL A 18 -9.98 5.92 11.10
C VAL A 18 -8.48 6.19 11.05
N ILE A 19 -8.04 7.10 10.18
CA ILE A 19 -6.63 7.48 10.07
C ILE A 19 -6.15 8.13 11.38
N ALA A 20 -6.95 9.03 11.95
CA ALA A 20 -6.63 9.68 13.21
C ALA A 20 -6.48 8.65 14.34
N GLY A 21 -7.43 7.72 14.49
CA GLY A 21 -7.35 6.67 15.49
C GLY A 21 -6.09 5.81 15.36
N ALA A 22 -5.74 5.39 14.14
CA ALA A 22 -4.51 4.62 13.91
C ALA A 22 -3.23 5.39 14.24
N ILE A 23 -3.23 6.72 14.10
CA ILE A 23 -2.10 7.57 14.50
C ILE A 23 -2.06 7.72 16.02
N GLU A 24 -3.21 7.94 16.67
CA GLU A 24 -3.33 8.06 18.13
C GLU A 24 -2.87 6.78 18.84
N ASP A 25 -3.27 5.61 18.35
CA ASP A 25 -2.84 4.31 18.88
C ASP A 25 -1.31 4.17 18.80
N VAL A 26 -0.72 4.52 17.65
CA VAL A 26 0.74 4.46 17.46
C VAL A 26 1.47 5.48 18.33
N LEU A 27 0.91 6.68 18.53
CA LEU A 27 1.46 7.69 19.44
C LEU A 27 1.43 7.20 20.88
N ALA A 28 0.35 6.53 21.29
CA ALA A 28 0.23 5.96 22.64
C ALA A 28 1.25 4.83 22.88
N GLU A 29 1.51 3.98 21.89
CA GLU A 29 2.48 2.89 21.98
C GLU A 29 3.95 3.34 21.80
N HIS A 30 4.17 4.39 21.01
CA HIS A 30 5.50 4.84 20.59
C HIS A 30 5.63 6.37 20.61
N PRO A 31 5.56 7.01 21.80
CA PRO A 31 5.57 8.47 21.91
C PRO A 31 6.89 9.10 21.46
N ASP A 32 8.02 8.41 21.66
CA ASP A 32 9.37 8.93 21.35
C ASP A 32 9.82 8.64 19.91
N ALA A 33 9.01 7.93 19.12
CA ALA A 33 9.35 7.65 17.72
C ALA A 33 9.27 8.93 16.87
N THR A 34 10.10 9.00 15.83
CA THR A 34 10.02 10.12 14.88
C THR A 34 8.65 10.14 14.18
N PRO A 35 8.12 11.31 13.77
CA PRO A 35 6.84 11.38 13.08
C PRO A 35 6.74 10.48 11.85
N GLU A 36 7.84 10.33 11.12
CA GLU A 36 7.94 9.45 9.95
C GLU A 36 7.85 7.97 10.33
N ALA A 37 8.48 7.56 11.45
CA ALA A 37 8.36 6.20 11.96
C ALA A 37 6.95 5.89 12.46
N GLN A 38 6.29 6.84 13.12
CA GLN A 38 4.90 6.72 13.55
C GLN A 38 3.95 6.59 12.35
N ALA A 39 4.11 7.45 11.33
CA ALA A 39 3.32 7.37 10.10
C ALA A 39 3.46 6.01 9.40
N ARG A 40 4.69 5.49 9.27
CA ARG A 40 4.91 4.14 8.71
C ARG A 40 4.25 3.04 9.53
N LYS A 41 4.26 3.14 10.86
CA LYS A 41 3.58 2.17 11.74
C LYS A 41 2.06 2.24 11.58
N ALA A 42 1.48 3.44 11.57
CA ALA A 42 0.05 3.63 11.36
C ALA A 42 -0.41 3.04 10.00
N VAL A 43 0.36 3.25 8.94
CA VAL A 43 0.10 2.65 7.62
C VAL A 43 0.14 1.11 7.67
N ARG A 44 1.09 0.52 8.43
CA ARG A 44 1.14 -0.94 8.61
C ARG A 44 -0.06 -1.47 9.37
N VAL A 45 -0.50 -0.78 10.43
CA VAL A 45 -1.71 -1.13 11.19
C VAL A 45 -2.93 -1.11 10.28
N LEU A 46 -3.13 -0.03 9.53
CA LEU A 46 -4.25 0.09 8.58
C LEU A 46 -4.22 -1.04 7.53
N ARG A 47 -3.06 -1.38 6.98
CA ARG A 47 -2.92 -2.52 6.05
C ARG A 47 -3.23 -3.86 6.71
N ALA A 48 -2.85 -4.07 7.97
CA ALA A 48 -3.18 -5.28 8.72
C ALA A 48 -4.69 -5.41 8.95
N LEU A 49 -5.41 -4.29 9.03
CA LEU A 49 -6.88 -4.22 9.06
C LEU A 49 -7.53 -4.39 7.68
N GLY A 50 -6.76 -4.66 6.63
CA GLY A 50 -7.25 -4.88 5.26
C GLY A 50 -7.38 -3.61 4.40
N TRP A 51 -6.93 -2.44 4.89
CA TRP A 51 -7.00 -1.21 4.10
C TRP A 51 -6.01 -1.23 2.96
N HIS A 52 -6.51 -0.95 1.76
CA HIS A 52 -5.70 -0.81 0.56
C HIS A 52 -5.31 0.66 0.38
N ILE A 53 -4.09 0.99 0.82
CA ILE A 53 -3.50 2.33 0.68
C ILE A 53 -2.64 2.34 -0.58
N THR A 54 -3.17 2.94 -1.66
CA THR A 54 -2.51 3.08 -2.96
C THR A 54 -2.09 4.53 -3.20
N ALA A 55 -0.96 4.73 -3.87
CA ALA A 55 -0.52 6.07 -4.29
C ALA A 55 -1.28 6.58 -5.53
N ALA A 56 -1.92 5.67 -6.27
CA ALA A 56 -2.74 5.97 -7.44
C ALA A 56 -4.21 5.65 -7.16
N PRO A 57 -5.16 6.43 -7.70
CA PRO A 57 -6.57 6.14 -7.56
C PRO A 57 -6.92 4.79 -8.23
N PRO A 58 -7.97 4.06 -7.78
CA PRO A 58 -8.33 2.75 -8.31
C PRO A 58 -8.56 2.74 -9.84
N CYS A 59 -9.05 3.84 -10.40
CA CYS A 59 -9.22 4.03 -11.84
C CYS A 59 -7.90 4.06 -12.64
N ALA A 60 -6.75 4.19 -11.99
CA ALA A 60 -5.43 4.03 -12.61
C ALA A 60 -4.90 2.59 -12.57
N LEU A 61 -5.57 1.69 -11.82
CA LEU A 61 -5.19 0.27 -11.71
C LEU A 61 -5.93 -0.60 -12.74
N GLU A 62 -7.13 -0.19 -13.18
CA GLU A 62 -7.91 -0.92 -14.19
C GLU A 62 -7.28 -0.91 -15.60
N THR A 63 -6.31 -0.02 -15.87
CA THR A 63 -5.58 0.01 -17.15
C THR A 63 -4.32 -0.87 -17.18
N ALA A 64 -3.97 -1.56 -16.08
CA ALA A 64 -2.75 -2.36 -16.02
C ALA A 64 -2.95 -3.84 -16.43
N GLU A 65 -4.17 -4.28 -16.72
CA GLU A 65 -4.46 -5.67 -17.09
C GLU A 65 -5.01 -5.78 -18.52
N CYS A 66 -4.13 -5.50 -19.49
CA CYS A 66 -4.28 -6.02 -20.86
C CYS A 66 -2.92 -5.92 -21.59
N GLU A 67 -2.03 -6.87 -21.31
CA GLU A 67 -1.32 -7.64 -22.36
C GLU A 67 -0.56 -8.83 -21.72
N PRO A 68 -0.91 -10.07 -22.08
CA PRO A 68 -0.07 -11.24 -21.87
C PRO A 68 0.84 -11.43 -23.09
N GLY A 69 2.16 -11.28 -22.97
CA GLY A 69 2.98 -11.54 -24.16
C GLY A 69 4.46 -11.25 -24.11
N ASN A 70 5.23 -11.99 -23.30
CA ASN A 70 6.59 -12.42 -23.65
C ASN A 70 7.22 -13.26 -22.53
N THR A 71 7.02 -14.56 -22.63
CA THR A 71 7.92 -15.57 -22.07
C THR A 71 9.30 -15.39 -22.71
N SER A 72 10.17 -14.59 -22.11
CA SER A 72 11.60 -14.65 -22.41
C SER A 72 12.20 -15.80 -21.62
N THR A 73 12.26 -16.97 -22.26
CA THR A 73 13.05 -18.14 -21.91
C THR A 73 14.41 -17.71 -21.33
N PRO A 74 14.85 -18.21 -20.16
CA PRO A 74 16.25 -18.15 -19.81
C PRO A 74 16.97 -19.18 -20.70
N THR A 75 17.45 -18.72 -21.85
CA THR A 75 18.41 -19.49 -22.65
C THR A 75 19.71 -19.56 -21.85
N ASP A 76 19.89 -20.73 -21.27
CA ASP A 76 21.13 -21.37 -20.84
C ASP A 76 22.38 -20.76 -21.50
N HIS A 77 23.02 -19.81 -20.82
CA HIS A 77 24.39 -19.43 -21.11
C HIS A 77 25.29 -20.08 -20.08
N SER A 78 25.81 -21.23 -20.50
CA SER A 78 26.97 -21.94 -19.97
C SER A 78 27.95 -21.01 -19.24
N ALA A 79 27.96 -21.12 -17.92
CA ALA A 79 29.01 -20.58 -17.06
C ALA A 79 29.26 -21.54 -15.90
N ALA A 80 29.87 -22.70 -16.20
CA ALA A 80 30.48 -23.55 -15.19
C ALA A 80 31.88 -23.97 -15.67
N ALA A 81 32.81 -23.03 -15.54
CA ALA A 81 34.19 -23.41 -15.34
C ALA A 81 34.34 -23.94 -13.90
N LEU A 82 35.09 -25.04 -13.76
CA LEU A 82 35.94 -25.47 -12.62
C LEU A 82 35.58 -26.79 -11.89
N ARG A 83 36.48 -27.78 -12.12
CA ARG A 83 37.22 -28.60 -11.13
C ARG A 83 36.57 -29.86 -10.49
N SER A 84 37.08 -31.04 -10.89
CA SER A 84 37.36 -32.32 -10.15
C SER A 84 37.10 -33.51 -11.10
N ALA A 85 37.90 -34.58 -11.23
CA ALA A 85 38.98 -35.17 -10.44
C ALA A 85 39.97 -35.91 -11.37
#